data_AF-A0A1S3JKB7-F1
#
_entry.id   AF-A0A1S3JKB7-F1
#
_cell.length_a   1.000
_cell.length_b   1.000
_cell.length_c   1.000
_cell.angle_alpha   90.00
_cell.angle_beta   90.00
_cell.angle_gamma   90.00
#
_symmetry.space_group_name_H-M   'P 1'
#
loop_
_entity.id
_entity.type
_entity.pdbx_description
1 polymer ?
#
loop_
_entity_poly.entity_id
_entity_poly.type
_entity_poly.pdbx_seq_one_letter_code
_entity_poly.pdbx_strand_id
1 'polypeptide(L)'
;MLLLTILLLFVHLVLSMEQSRPIVYERRTVSSGGTDSWEPVYTGGERVYTSRTSSSTSGAQPVYRGGDQVYTRRTVQTIPGSVRVYPGERVYTRRTVQTVPVGSQPVYTAGERVYTDGTRTVYQPYYTASGTSSGSSSSGSSGVCPDTGVRQYINGLSCREAISRDKWLCYDYATRSKECCEACLSYKISDDPSCMYGDRSGDCVRSLRPSQCYDPFNSKLCCQTCPQLKYRNAEPGCEYGDKDPARCPVIQASSCYSPNTASICCNTCARFKQQYNQPGCEYGDKDPVQCPIIQASNCYSPNTANICCKTCARLKQQYNQPGCEYGDKPAQFYAPGYGYPLDCRGYISVFGVDRCKENRTRNVCCFTCAGH
;
A
#
# COMPACT_ATOMS: atom_id res chain seq x y z
N MET A 1 15.61 -28.78 -43.74
CA MET A 1 14.25 -28.20 -43.70
C MET A 1 13.86 -27.63 -42.33
N LEU A 2 14.14 -28.33 -41.21
CA LEU A 2 13.76 -27.88 -39.86
C LEU A 2 14.28 -26.47 -39.47
N LEU A 3 15.51 -26.14 -39.86
CA LEU A 3 16.11 -24.82 -39.57
C LEU A 3 15.43 -23.67 -40.34
N LEU A 4 14.94 -23.93 -41.55
CA LEU A 4 14.29 -22.93 -42.39
C LEU A 4 12.90 -22.57 -41.82
N THR A 5 12.18 -23.57 -41.30
CA THR A 5 10.90 -23.39 -40.62
C THR A 5 11.02 -22.59 -39.32
N ILE A 6 12.10 -22.77 -38.55
CA ILE A 6 12.34 -22.00 -37.32
C ILE A 6 12.65 -20.53 -37.63
N LEU A 7 13.44 -20.28 -38.68
CA LEU A 7 13.76 -18.92 -39.12
C LEU A 7 12.53 -18.16 -39.64
N LEU A 8 11.65 -18.83 -40.39
CA LEU A 8 10.40 -18.23 -40.88
C LEU A 8 9.42 -17.91 -39.75
N LEU A 9 9.32 -18.76 -38.73
CA LEU A 9 8.51 -18.49 -37.54
C LEU A 9 9.03 -17.29 -36.75
N PHE A 10 10.36 -17.13 -36.66
CA PHE A 10 10.96 -15.99 -35.95
C PHE A 10 10.72 -14.66 -36.67
N VAL A 11 10.83 -14.65 -38.00
CA VAL A 11 10.54 -13.45 -38.82
C VAL A 11 9.07 -13.04 -38.71
N HIS A 12 8.15 -14.01 -38.69
CA HIS A 12 6.73 -13.72 -38.53
C HIS A 12 6.38 -13.16 -37.14
N LEU A 13 7.03 -13.65 -36.08
CA LEU A 13 6.86 -13.15 -34.71
C LEU A 13 7.37 -11.72 -34.55
N VAL A 14 8.50 -11.38 -35.17
CA VAL A 14 9.06 -10.03 -35.10
C VAL A 14 8.19 -9.03 -35.88
N LEU A 15 7.68 -9.40 -37.06
CA LEU A 15 6.79 -8.54 -37.84
C LEU A 15 5.42 -8.32 -37.18
N SER A 16 4.93 -9.27 -36.38
CA SER A 16 3.66 -9.12 -35.66
C SER A 16 3.74 -8.22 -34.43
N MET A 17 4.93 -7.94 -33.88
CA MET A 17 5.08 -7.09 -32.69
C MET A 17 5.16 -5.59 -33.00
N GLU A 18 5.25 -5.19 -34.27
CA GLU A 18 5.45 -3.79 -34.65
C GLU A 18 4.16 -3.02 -34.98
N GLN A 19 2.98 -3.66 -34.91
CA GLN A 19 1.70 -3.08 -35.38
C GLN A 19 0.77 -2.50 -34.31
N SER A 20 1.17 -2.39 -33.05
CA SER A 20 0.28 -1.85 -31.99
C SER A 20 0.94 -0.76 -31.17
N ARG A 21 1.04 0.44 -31.74
CA ARG A 21 1.17 1.68 -30.96
C ARG A 21 -0.24 2.31 -30.83
N PRO A 22 -0.76 2.52 -29.61
CA PRO A 22 -2.04 3.20 -29.43
C PRO A 22 -1.92 4.67 -29.85
N ILE A 23 -2.71 5.08 -30.84
CA ILE A 23 -2.91 6.49 -31.19
C ILE A 23 -3.94 7.04 -30.20
N VAL A 24 -3.54 8.04 -29.41
CA VAL A 24 -4.43 8.73 -28.47
C VAL A 24 -4.98 9.97 -29.16
N TYR A 25 -6.31 10.03 -29.33
CA TYR A 25 -7.01 11.21 -29.81
C TYR A 25 -7.53 12.01 -28.61
N GLU A 26 -7.21 13.30 -28.55
CA GLU A 26 -7.72 14.21 -27.52
C GLU A 26 -8.85 15.06 -28.11
N ARG A 27 -10.04 14.98 -27.52
CA ARG A 27 -11.23 15.74 -27.96
C ARG A 27 -11.18 17.14 -27.37
N ARG A 28 -10.95 18.17 -28.18
CA ARG A 28 -11.13 19.57 -27.76
C ARG A 28 -12.52 20.06 -28.17
N THR A 29 -13.38 20.29 -27.18
CA THR A 29 -14.63 21.04 -27.37
C THR A 29 -14.34 22.53 -27.32
N VAL A 30 -14.47 23.22 -28.45
CA VAL A 30 -14.47 24.68 -28.52
C VAL A 30 -15.93 25.14 -28.45
N SER A 31 -16.26 25.90 -27.40
CA SER A 31 -17.59 26.48 -27.19
C SER A 31 -17.79 27.72 -28.09
N SER A 32 -18.03 27.50 -29.38
CA SER A 32 -18.80 28.39 -30.26
C SER A 32 -18.84 27.79 -31.66
N GLY A 33 -20.04 27.62 -32.21
CA GLY A 33 -20.36 26.85 -33.41
C GLY A 33 -19.34 26.89 -34.57
N GLY A 34 -18.93 25.70 -35.00
CA GLY A 34 -18.09 25.46 -36.18
C GLY A 34 -17.66 23.99 -36.21
N THR A 35 -17.73 23.37 -37.38
CA THR A 35 -17.59 21.93 -37.67
C THR A 35 -16.36 21.23 -37.07
N ASP A 36 -16.56 19.99 -36.60
CA ASP A 36 -15.52 19.12 -36.05
C ASP A 36 -14.44 18.78 -37.09
N SER A 37 -13.17 19.05 -36.74
CA SER A 37 -11.99 18.61 -37.50
C SER A 37 -11.03 17.88 -36.57
N TRP A 38 -10.41 16.80 -37.07
CA TRP A 38 -9.44 15.98 -36.35
C TRP A 38 -8.04 16.25 -36.90
N GLU A 39 -7.16 16.82 -36.08
CA GLU A 39 -5.74 16.99 -36.45
C GLU A 39 -4.83 16.17 -35.52
N PRO A 40 -3.76 15.54 -36.05
CA PRO A 40 -2.75 14.85 -35.25
C PRO A 40 -1.83 15.87 -34.56
N VAL A 41 -1.66 15.74 -33.24
CA VAL A 41 -0.76 16.59 -32.46
C VAL A 41 0.52 15.83 -32.12
N TYR A 42 1.66 16.36 -32.56
CA TYR A 42 2.98 15.97 -32.07
C TYR A 42 3.40 16.92 -30.95
N THR A 43 3.54 16.43 -29.72
CA THR A 43 4.04 17.25 -28.60
C THR A 43 5.50 16.92 -28.30
N GLY A 44 6.39 17.80 -28.77
CA GLY A 44 7.66 18.06 -28.10
C GLY A 44 7.38 18.70 -26.74
N GLY A 45 8.07 18.22 -25.71
CA GLY A 45 7.71 18.45 -24.31
C GLY A 45 7.79 19.90 -23.85
N GLU A 46 6.74 20.33 -23.15
CA GLU A 46 6.78 21.11 -21.91
C GLU A 46 5.34 21.26 -21.38
N ARG A 47 5.14 21.13 -20.06
CA ARG A 47 3.83 21.38 -19.42
C ARG A 47 3.88 22.71 -18.68
N VAL A 48 3.10 23.68 -19.14
CA VAL A 48 2.80 24.93 -18.43
C VAL A 48 1.45 24.77 -17.72
N TYR A 49 1.37 25.09 -16.43
CA TYR A 49 0.11 25.15 -15.70
C TYR A 49 -0.36 26.61 -15.63
N THR A 50 -1.56 26.90 -16.13
CA THR A 50 -2.27 28.17 -15.87
C THR A 50 -3.50 27.89 -15.01
N SER A 51 -3.62 28.57 -13.87
CA SER A 51 -4.84 28.59 -13.07
C SER A 51 -5.78 29.68 -13.58
N ARG A 52 -7.07 29.37 -13.74
CA ARG A 52 -8.12 30.35 -14.07
C ARG A 52 -9.16 30.35 -12.96
N THR A 53 -9.37 31.49 -12.35
CA THR A 53 -10.44 31.75 -11.38
C THR A 53 -11.66 32.26 -12.13
N SER A 54 -12.84 31.67 -11.93
CA SER A 54 -14.10 32.25 -12.42
C SER A 54 -15.05 32.43 -11.23
N SER A 55 -15.49 33.67 -11.03
CA SER A 55 -16.60 34.03 -10.14
C SER A 55 -17.87 34.11 -10.96
N SER A 56 -18.90 33.38 -10.56
CA SER A 56 -20.25 33.51 -11.12
C SER A 56 -21.22 33.87 -10.00
N THR A 57 -21.84 35.03 -10.16
CA THR A 57 -22.93 35.59 -9.35
C THR A 57 -24.18 35.53 -10.21
N SER A 58 -25.08 34.56 -9.97
CA SER A 58 -26.53 34.68 -10.22
C SER A 58 -27.24 33.37 -9.88
N GLY A 59 -28.37 33.50 -9.20
CA GLY A 59 -29.12 32.41 -8.60
C GLY A 59 -29.87 31.53 -9.61
N ALA A 60 -29.20 30.48 -10.08
CA ALA A 60 -29.84 29.31 -10.68
C ALA A 60 -29.52 28.07 -9.84
N GLN A 61 -30.56 27.32 -9.45
CA GLN A 61 -30.37 26.02 -8.80
C GLN A 61 -29.94 24.97 -9.85
N PRO A 62 -28.85 24.20 -9.62
CA PRO A 62 -28.48 23.13 -10.52
C PRO A 62 -29.39 21.91 -10.29
N VAL A 63 -29.98 21.40 -11.38
CA VAL A 63 -30.65 20.10 -11.42
C VAL A 63 -29.62 19.06 -11.90
N TYR A 64 -29.28 18.09 -11.06
CA TYR A 64 -28.38 16.98 -11.44
C TYR A 64 -29.22 15.79 -11.90
N ARG A 65 -28.94 15.26 -13.10
CA ARG A 65 -29.45 13.95 -13.56
C ARG A 65 -28.35 12.90 -13.36
N GLY A 66 -28.78 11.68 -13.02
CA GLY A 66 -27.94 10.63 -12.45
C GLY A 66 -26.67 10.31 -13.23
N GLY A 67 -25.56 10.21 -12.49
CA GLY A 67 -24.26 9.76 -12.98
C GLY A 67 -23.06 10.56 -12.47
N ASP A 68 -23.26 11.80 -12.02
CA ASP A 68 -22.14 12.71 -11.74
C ASP A 68 -21.61 12.62 -10.29
N GLN A 69 -20.30 12.43 -10.15
CA GLN A 69 -19.58 12.58 -8.88
C GLN A 69 -19.16 14.04 -8.68
N VAL A 70 -19.68 14.68 -7.63
CA VAL A 70 -19.37 16.08 -7.29
C VAL A 70 -18.25 16.14 -6.26
N TYR A 71 -17.13 16.79 -6.61
CA TYR A 71 -16.07 17.15 -5.67
C TYR A 71 -16.14 18.66 -5.35
N THR A 72 -16.52 19.02 -4.13
CA THR A 72 -16.50 20.43 -3.69
C THR A 72 -15.14 20.81 -3.12
N ARG A 73 -14.51 21.84 -3.72
CA ARG A 73 -13.33 22.52 -3.15
C ARG A 73 -13.82 23.72 -2.33
N ARG A 74 -13.31 23.81 -1.11
CA ARG A 74 -13.68 24.76 -0.04
C ARG A 74 -13.97 26.20 -0.54
N THR A 75 -15.22 26.61 -0.46
CA THR A 75 -15.62 28.01 -0.21
C THR A 75 -16.63 27.93 0.92
N VAL A 76 -16.44 28.71 1.98
CA VAL A 76 -17.34 28.71 3.14
C VAL A 76 -18.68 29.27 2.67
N GLN A 77 -19.64 28.38 2.44
CA GLN A 77 -21.03 28.74 2.21
C GLN A 77 -21.84 28.16 3.36
N THR A 78 -22.47 29.05 4.12
CA THR A 78 -23.43 28.71 5.17
C THR A 78 -24.58 27.94 4.53
N ILE A 79 -24.78 26.68 4.90
CA ILE A 79 -25.89 25.85 4.41
C ILE A 79 -27.16 26.29 5.17
N PRO A 80 -28.22 26.80 4.49
CA PRO A 80 -29.48 27.08 5.16
C PRO A 80 -30.12 25.76 5.62
N GLY A 81 -30.70 25.77 6.83
CA GLY A 81 -31.36 24.61 7.42
C GLY A 81 -32.61 24.20 6.65
N SER A 82 -32.45 23.33 5.64
CA SER A 82 -33.49 22.45 5.08
C SER A 82 -32.96 21.73 3.83
N VAL A 83 -32.11 20.71 4.03
CA VAL A 83 -31.83 19.74 2.97
C VAL A 83 -32.33 18.37 3.44
N ARG A 84 -33.29 17.79 2.73
CA ARG A 84 -33.73 16.41 2.95
C ARG A 84 -32.85 15.47 2.12
N VAL A 85 -32.24 14.49 2.78
CA VAL A 85 -31.46 13.42 2.15
C VAL A 85 -32.35 12.17 2.09
N TYR A 86 -32.49 11.58 0.91
CA TYR A 86 -33.26 10.35 0.72
C TYR A 86 -32.39 9.10 0.93
N PRO A 87 -32.98 7.94 1.30
CA PRO A 87 -32.21 6.73 1.57
C PRO A 87 -31.55 6.20 0.29
N GLY A 88 -30.21 6.17 0.26
CA GLY A 88 -29.45 5.56 -0.84
C GLY A 88 -28.20 6.33 -1.30
N GLU A 89 -28.06 7.60 -0.95
CA GLU A 89 -26.92 8.41 -1.39
C GLU A 89 -25.77 8.42 -0.37
N ARG A 90 -24.52 8.24 -0.85
CA ARG A 90 -23.30 8.31 -0.04
C ARG A 90 -22.56 9.61 -0.33
N VAL A 91 -22.41 10.45 0.69
CA VAL A 91 -21.59 11.66 0.64
C VAL A 91 -20.20 11.35 1.20
N TYR A 92 -19.15 11.59 0.41
CA TYR A 92 -17.76 11.44 0.84
C TYR A 92 -17.18 12.81 1.20
N THR A 93 -16.84 13.03 2.47
CA THR A 93 -16.06 14.19 2.92
C THR A 93 -14.64 13.75 3.30
N ARG A 94 -13.64 14.46 2.74
CA ARG A 94 -12.22 14.25 3.08
C ARG A 94 -11.91 14.96 4.40
N ARG A 95 -11.52 14.19 5.43
CA ARG A 95 -11.23 14.71 6.77
C ARG A 95 -9.83 15.35 6.83
N THR A 96 -9.76 16.60 7.28
CA THR A 96 -8.56 17.14 7.93
C THR A 96 -8.86 17.20 9.42
N VAL A 97 -8.01 16.59 10.24
CA VAL A 97 -8.18 16.52 11.70
C VAL A 97 -8.13 17.95 12.27
N GLN A 98 -9.22 18.41 12.87
CA GLN A 98 -9.23 19.57 13.76
C GLN A 98 -9.25 19.07 15.21
N THR A 99 -8.36 19.60 16.02
CA THR A 99 -8.32 19.46 17.47
C THR A 99 -9.61 20.01 18.08
N VAL A 100 -10.26 19.20 18.92
CA VAL A 100 -11.44 19.60 19.71
C VAL A 100 -10.98 20.49 20.87
N PRO A 101 -11.62 21.64 21.14
CA PRO A 101 -11.27 22.47 22.29
C PRO A 101 -11.61 21.76 23.60
N VAL A 102 -10.70 21.86 24.58
CA VAL A 102 -10.93 21.44 25.96
C VAL A 102 -12.12 22.22 26.52
N GLY A 103 -13.23 21.53 26.81
CA GLY A 103 -14.40 22.15 27.47
C GLY A 103 -15.80 21.70 27.00
N SER A 104 -15.93 20.76 26.07
CA SER A 104 -17.27 20.27 25.65
C SER A 104 -17.91 19.44 26.77
N GLN A 105 -19.07 19.89 27.29
CA GLN A 105 -19.82 19.11 28.28
C GLN A 105 -20.67 18.01 27.62
N PRO A 106 -20.75 16.81 28.21
CA PRO A 106 -21.63 15.75 27.72
C PRO A 106 -23.10 16.06 28.03
N VAL A 107 -23.98 15.81 27.07
CA VAL A 107 -25.44 15.81 27.28
C VAL A 107 -25.85 14.42 27.76
N TYR A 108 -26.50 14.36 28.93
CA TYR A 108 -26.97 13.11 29.52
C TYR A 108 -28.44 12.87 29.15
N THR A 109 -28.73 11.71 28.57
CA THR A 109 -30.09 11.15 28.51
C THR A 109 -30.02 9.72 29.03
N ALA A 110 -30.78 9.41 30.08
CA ALA A 110 -30.97 8.07 30.63
C ALA A 110 -29.70 7.23 30.92
N GLY A 111 -28.64 7.83 31.47
CA GLY A 111 -27.50 7.09 32.01
C GLY A 111 -26.45 6.61 30.98
N GLU A 112 -26.58 6.99 29.71
CA GLU A 112 -25.63 6.61 28.66
C GLU A 112 -24.81 7.82 28.16
N ARG A 113 -23.51 7.58 27.86
CA ARG A 113 -22.65 8.55 27.17
C ARG A 113 -22.61 8.23 25.68
N VAL A 114 -23.16 9.13 24.86
CA VAL A 114 -23.09 9.03 23.40
C VAL A 114 -21.98 9.94 22.89
N TYR A 115 -21.00 9.36 22.18
CA TYR A 115 -20.03 10.11 21.39
C TYR A 115 -20.48 10.09 19.93
N THR A 116 -20.94 11.23 19.41
CA THR A 116 -21.31 11.39 18.01
C THR A 116 -20.10 11.87 17.20
N ASP A 117 -19.37 10.94 16.57
CA ASP A 117 -18.45 11.27 15.47
C ASP A 117 -19.13 10.97 14.13
N GLY A 118 -20.02 11.89 13.72
CA GLY A 118 -20.39 12.26 12.35
C GLY A 118 -20.84 11.23 11.30
N THR A 119 -20.52 9.93 11.39
CA THR A 119 -20.84 8.93 10.35
C THR A 119 -21.05 7.50 10.87
N ARG A 120 -20.76 7.20 12.14
CA ARG A 120 -21.07 5.88 12.73
C ARG A 120 -21.42 5.98 14.20
N THR A 121 -22.58 5.43 14.56
CA THR A 121 -22.88 5.03 15.94
C THR A 121 -22.08 3.77 16.23
N VAL A 122 -20.93 3.91 16.91
CA VAL A 122 -20.18 2.76 17.41
C VAL A 122 -20.74 2.43 18.79
N TYR A 123 -21.45 1.31 18.89
CA TYR A 123 -21.78 0.70 20.18
C TYR A 123 -20.50 0.13 20.77
N GLN A 124 -19.86 0.90 21.65
CA GLN A 124 -18.84 0.37 22.54
C GLN A 124 -19.54 0.02 23.87
N PRO A 125 -19.78 -1.26 24.18
CA PRO A 125 -20.17 -1.63 25.54
C PRO A 125 -18.97 -1.33 26.45
N TYR A 126 -19.01 -0.17 27.09
CA TYR A 126 -18.10 0.13 28.19
C TYR A 126 -18.59 -0.68 29.39
N TYR A 127 -17.88 -1.75 29.71
CA TYR A 127 -18.05 -2.44 30.99
C TYR A 127 -17.49 -1.53 32.10
N THR A 128 -18.21 -0.49 32.48
CA THR A 128 -17.99 0.18 33.77
C THR A 128 -18.52 -0.77 34.84
N ALA A 129 -17.60 -1.51 35.46
CA ALA A 129 -17.83 -2.20 36.72
C ALA A 129 -18.03 -1.15 37.82
N SER A 130 -19.23 -0.59 37.90
CA SER A 130 -19.69 0.26 38.99
C SER A 130 -20.64 -0.57 39.85
N GLY A 131 -20.08 -1.61 40.48
CA GLY A 131 -20.75 -2.41 41.49
C GLY A 131 -20.13 -2.13 42.84
N THR A 132 -20.70 -1.19 43.59
CA THR A 132 -20.44 -1.06 45.02
C THR A 132 -20.94 -2.33 45.70
N SER A 133 -20.03 -3.24 46.03
CA SER A 133 -20.32 -4.43 46.82
C SER A 133 -19.21 -4.60 47.85
N SER A 134 -19.51 -4.14 49.05
CA SER A 134 -18.83 -4.54 50.28
C SER A 134 -19.17 -6.01 50.52
N GLY A 135 -18.20 -6.92 50.38
CA GLY A 135 -18.45 -8.34 50.60
C GLY A 135 -17.28 -9.24 50.25
N SER A 136 -16.37 -9.39 51.23
CA SER A 136 -15.61 -10.61 51.54
C SER A 136 -14.96 -11.39 50.39
N SER A 137 -13.66 -11.16 50.27
CA SER A 137 -12.67 -11.98 49.58
C SER A 137 -12.77 -13.46 49.96
N SER A 138 -13.20 -14.31 49.03
CA SER A 138 -12.93 -15.74 49.04
C SER A 138 -12.29 -16.12 47.70
N SER A 139 -10.96 -16.14 47.72
CA SER A 139 -10.05 -16.58 46.67
C SER A 139 -10.18 -18.10 46.53
N GLY A 140 -11.09 -18.52 45.67
CA GLY A 140 -11.34 -19.92 45.34
C GLY A 140 -12.42 -20.03 44.25
N SER A 141 -12.21 -19.37 43.11
CA SER A 141 -13.17 -19.32 41.99
C SER A 141 -13.20 -20.65 41.22
N SER A 142 -13.64 -21.69 41.90
CA SER A 142 -14.12 -22.94 41.31
C SER A 142 -15.54 -22.69 40.81
N GLY A 143 -15.70 -22.31 39.54
CA GLY A 143 -16.88 -22.67 38.73
C GLY A 143 -18.27 -22.40 39.30
N VAL A 144 -18.48 -21.37 40.14
CA VAL A 144 -19.82 -21.07 40.66
C VAL A 144 -20.53 -20.18 39.66
N CYS A 145 -21.38 -20.82 38.85
CA CYS A 145 -22.29 -20.13 37.96
C CYS A 145 -23.26 -19.23 38.75
N PRO A 146 -23.50 -17.98 38.31
CA PRO A 146 -24.31 -17.03 39.07
C PRO A 146 -25.76 -17.50 39.14
N ASP A 147 -26.26 -17.76 40.34
CA ASP A 147 -27.66 -18.14 40.56
C ASP A 147 -28.54 -16.90 40.70
N THR A 148 -29.05 -16.41 39.57
CA THR A 148 -29.95 -15.26 39.53
C THR A 148 -31.42 -15.62 39.74
N GLY A 149 -31.76 -16.92 39.80
CA GLY A 149 -33.16 -17.40 39.88
C GLY A 149 -34.00 -17.15 38.61
N VAL A 150 -33.44 -16.54 37.56
CA VAL A 150 -34.15 -16.22 36.32
C VAL A 150 -33.78 -17.20 35.21
N ARG A 151 -34.81 -17.84 34.62
CA ARG A 151 -34.65 -18.62 33.38
C ARG A 151 -34.48 -17.67 32.21
N GLN A 152 -33.36 -17.79 31.51
CA GLN A 152 -33.04 -16.95 30.37
C GLN A 152 -33.27 -17.70 29.07
N TYR A 153 -33.96 -17.05 28.13
CA TYR A 153 -34.15 -17.56 26.77
C TYR A 153 -33.44 -16.64 25.79
N ILE A 154 -32.73 -17.22 24.82
CA ILE A 154 -32.01 -16.50 23.77
C ILE A 154 -32.77 -16.76 22.46
N ASN A 155 -33.42 -15.74 21.93
CA ASN A 155 -34.26 -15.85 20.73
C ASN A 155 -35.33 -16.96 20.81
N GLY A 156 -35.93 -17.12 22.00
CA GLY A 156 -36.96 -18.14 22.26
C GLY A 156 -36.43 -19.56 22.53
N LEU A 157 -35.10 -19.78 22.48
CA LEU A 157 -34.46 -21.05 22.82
C LEU A 157 -33.96 -21.07 24.25
N SER A 158 -33.90 -22.25 24.87
CA SER A 158 -33.20 -22.42 26.14
C SER A 158 -31.71 -22.09 25.99
N CYS A 159 -31.04 -21.71 27.08
CA CYS A 159 -29.60 -21.45 27.10
C CYS A 159 -28.80 -22.60 26.46
N ARG A 160 -29.09 -23.84 26.85
CA ARG A 160 -28.39 -25.04 26.35
C ARG A 160 -28.55 -25.21 24.84
N GLU A 161 -29.75 -25.04 24.31
CA GLU A 161 -30.02 -25.15 22.87
C GLU A 161 -29.34 -24.03 22.09
N ALA A 162 -29.43 -22.79 22.56
CA ALA A 162 -28.82 -21.63 21.89
C ALA A 162 -27.29 -21.76 21.83
N ILE A 163 -26.65 -22.07 22.95
CA ILE A 163 -25.18 -22.24 23.05
C ILE A 163 -24.70 -23.42 22.19
N SER A 164 -25.49 -24.49 22.07
CA SER A 164 -25.13 -25.63 21.22
C SER A 164 -25.02 -25.26 19.74
N ARG A 165 -25.79 -24.24 19.31
CA ARG A 165 -25.76 -23.70 17.94
C ARG A 165 -24.65 -22.67 17.78
N ASP A 166 -24.51 -21.79 18.78
CA ASP A 166 -23.67 -20.61 18.73
C ASP A 166 -22.86 -20.46 20.02
N LYS A 167 -21.69 -21.13 20.06
CA LYS A 167 -20.82 -21.15 21.26
C LYS A 167 -20.36 -19.76 21.71
N TRP A 168 -20.25 -18.82 20.77
CA TRP A 168 -19.85 -17.45 21.06
C TRP A 168 -20.82 -16.71 21.98
N LEU A 169 -22.09 -17.15 22.09
CA LEU A 169 -23.06 -16.60 23.04
C LEU A 169 -22.57 -16.71 24.50
N CYS A 170 -21.65 -17.63 24.78
CA CYS A 170 -21.05 -17.76 26.10
C CYS A 170 -20.31 -16.51 26.56
N TYR A 171 -19.79 -15.67 25.66
CA TYR A 171 -19.15 -14.42 26.04
C TYR A 171 -20.11 -13.40 26.65
N ASP A 172 -21.39 -13.42 26.24
CA ASP A 172 -22.38 -12.45 26.69
C ASP A 172 -23.27 -13.00 27.82
N TYR A 173 -23.55 -14.30 27.81
CA TYR A 173 -24.59 -14.91 28.65
C TYR A 173 -24.07 -15.76 29.80
N ALA A 174 -22.80 -16.21 29.79
CA ALA A 174 -22.26 -17.04 30.88
C ALA A 174 -22.25 -16.33 32.25
N THR A 175 -22.30 -15.00 32.28
CA THR A 175 -22.36 -14.22 33.54
C THR A 175 -23.76 -13.79 33.94
N ARG A 176 -24.79 -14.04 33.10
CA ARG A 176 -26.16 -13.52 33.31
C ARG A 176 -27.12 -14.54 33.90
N SER A 177 -26.88 -15.83 33.66
CA SER A 177 -27.76 -16.91 34.13
C SER A 177 -26.95 -18.16 34.46
N LYS A 178 -27.36 -18.85 35.52
CA LYS A 178 -26.80 -20.13 35.95
C LYS A 178 -26.85 -21.18 34.84
N GLU A 179 -27.99 -21.28 34.16
CA GLU A 179 -28.21 -22.28 33.11
C GLU A 179 -27.28 -22.05 31.91
N CYS A 180 -27.12 -20.79 31.48
CA CYS A 180 -26.19 -20.42 30.42
C CYS A 180 -24.73 -20.66 30.83
N CYS A 181 -24.36 -20.29 32.05
CA CYS A 181 -23.03 -20.55 32.57
C CYS A 181 -22.70 -22.05 32.58
N GLU A 182 -23.57 -22.89 33.13
CA GLU A 182 -23.37 -24.34 33.22
C GLU A 182 -23.24 -24.96 31.83
N ALA A 183 -24.06 -24.52 30.87
CA ALA A 183 -23.94 -24.96 29.47
C ALA A 183 -22.59 -24.56 28.87
N CYS A 184 -22.12 -23.33 29.10
CA CYS A 184 -20.86 -22.81 28.59
C CYS A 184 -19.62 -23.50 29.17
N LEU A 185 -19.67 -24.00 30.40
CA LEU A 185 -18.55 -24.72 31.02
C LEU A 185 -18.09 -25.92 30.17
N SER A 186 -19.03 -26.62 29.52
CA SER A 186 -18.72 -27.75 28.64
C SER A 186 -18.00 -27.37 27.34
N TYR A 187 -18.01 -26.09 26.97
CA TYR A 187 -17.39 -25.56 25.74
C TYR A 187 -16.17 -24.69 26.01
N LYS A 188 -15.73 -24.57 27.27
CA LYS A 188 -14.51 -23.84 27.61
C LYS A 188 -13.29 -24.59 27.05
N ILE A 189 -12.56 -23.96 26.13
CA ILE A 189 -11.38 -24.55 25.47
C ILE A 189 -10.05 -23.90 25.87
N SER A 190 -10.10 -22.73 26.51
CA SER A 190 -8.92 -21.95 26.90
C SER A 190 -9.18 -21.19 28.19
N ASP A 191 -8.11 -20.89 28.94
CA ASP A 191 -8.15 -19.98 30.09
C ASP A 191 -7.95 -18.51 29.69
N ASP A 192 -7.61 -18.23 28.43
CA ASP A 192 -7.54 -16.86 27.91
C ASP A 192 -8.96 -16.25 27.87
N PRO A 193 -9.26 -15.19 28.65
CA PRO A 193 -10.59 -14.58 28.66
C PRO A 193 -11.02 -14.04 27.29
N SER A 194 -10.07 -13.73 26.41
CA SER A 194 -10.37 -13.29 25.06
C SER A 194 -10.87 -14.43 24.17
N CYS A 195 -10.39 -15.66 24.39
CA CYS A 195 -10.63 -16.85 23.56
C CYS A 195 -11.18 -18.08 24.30
N MET A 196 -11.77 -17.86 25.48
CA MET A 196 -12.24 -18.91 26.39
C MET A 196 -13.17 -19.94 25.74
N TYR A 197 -14.02 -19.51 24.80
CA TYR A 197 -15.00 -20.36 24.11
C TYR A 197 -14.71 -20.51 22.60
N GLY A 198 -13.51 -20.13 22.16
CA GLY A 198 -13.11 -20.10 20.76
C GLY A 198 -13.50 -18.81 20.05
N ASP A 199 -13.71 -18.89 18.74
CA ASP A 199 -14.06 -17.72 17.93
C ASP A 199 -15.40 -17.10 18.38
N ARG A 200 -15.43 -15.77 18.42
CA ARG A 200 -16.59 -14.94 18.81
C ARG A 200 -17.55 -14.68 17.65
N SER A 201 -17.25 -15.19 16.46
CA SER A 201 -18.12 -15.10 15.29
C SER A 201 -18.04 -16.38 14.47
N GLY A 202 -19.19 -16.88 14.02
CA GLY A 202 -19.26 -18.00 13.08
C GLY A 202 -18.67 -17.68 11.70
N ASP A 203 -18.51 -16.39 11.37
CA ASP A 203 -17.95 -15.95 10.08
C ASP A 203 -16.42 -16.12 10.01
N CYS A 204 -15.74 -16.32 11.14
CA CYS A 204 -14.29 -16.48 11.21
C CYS A 204 -13.80 -17.61 10.29
N VAL A 205 -14.51 -18.73 10.24
CA VAL A 205 -14.11 -19.88 9.41
C VAL A 205 -14.48 -19.70 7.94
N ARG A 206 -15.54 -18.93 7.64
CA ARG A 206 -16.13 -18.86 6.28
C ARG A 206 -15.54 -17.76 5.43
N SER A 207 -15.23 -16.61 6.04
CA SER A 207 -15.02 -15.36 5.29
C SER A 207 -13.72 -14.65 5.64
N LEU A 208 -13.03 -15.07 6.71
CA LEU A 208 -11.81 -14.40 7.17
C LEU A 208 -10.62 -14.74 6.26
N ARG A 209 -10.06 -13.72 5.64
CA ARG A 209 -8.79 -13.82 4.92
C ARG A 209 -7.62 -13.73 5.91
N PRO A 210 -6.49 -14.42 5.68
CA PRO A 210 -5.33 -14.34 6.56
C PRO A 210 -4.88 -12.91 6.87
N SER A 211 -4.84 -12.03 5.85
CA SER A 211 -4.42 -10.63 6.05
C SER A 211 -5.34 -9.83 6.98
N GLN A 212 -6.59 -10.26 7.18
CA GLN A 212 -7.51 -9.60 8.12
C GLN A 212 -7.14 -9.87 9.58
N CYS A 213 -6.36 -10.91 9.87
CA CYS A 213 -5.85 -11.21 11.21
C CYS A 213 -4.78 -10.21 11.70
N TYR A 214 -4.28 -9.32 10.84
CA TYR A 214 -3.47 -8.19 11.27
C TYR A 214 -4.29 -7.12 12.00
N ASP A 215 -5.60 -7.05 11.78
CA ASP A 215 -6.48 -6.14 12.50
C ASP A 215 -6.70 -6.67 13.93
N PRO A 216 -6.37 -5.90 14.99
CA PRO A 216 -6.59 -6.30 16.38
C PRO A 216 -8.04 -6.65 16.72
N PHE A 217 -9.01 -6.09 15.99
CA PHE A 217 -10.42 -6.41 16.18
C PHE A 217 -10.71 -7.84 15.68
N ASN A 218 -10.29 -8.16 14.45
CA ASN A 218 -10.51 -9.47 13.87
C ASN A 218 -9.71 -10.55 14.59
N SER A 219 -8.48 -10.27 15.06
CA SER A 219 -7.70 -11.26 15.80
C SER A 219 -8.30 -11.60 17.17
N LYS A 220 -9.00 -10.65 17.82
CA LYS A 220 -9.78 -10.92 19.04
C LYS A 220 -11.09 -11.61 18.75
N LEU A 221 -11.77 -11.23 17.67
CA LEU A 221 -13.03 -11.83 17.25
C LEU A 221 -12.82 -13.29 16.79
N CYS A 222 -11.73 -13.55 16.09
CA CYS A 222 -11.37 -14.84 15.49
C CYS A 222 -10.10 -15.42 16.12
N CYS A 223 -10.07 -15.42 17.45
CA CYS A 223 -8.90 -15.77 18.25
C CYS A 223 -8.45 -17.22 18.11
N GLN A 224 -9.32 -18.14 17.70
CA GLN A 224 -8.99 -19.54 17.43
C GLN A 224 -8.61 -19.74 15.96
N THR A 225 -9.33 -19.10 15.03
CA THR A 225 -9.05 -19.21 13.58
C THR A 225 -7.75 -18.52 13.19
N CYS A 226 -7.48 -17.30 13.66
CA CYS A 226 -6.29 -16.56 13.24
C CYS A 226 -4.98 -17.32 13.48
N PRO A 227 -4.70 -17.90 14.67
CA PRO A 227 -3.50 -18.72 14.86
C PRO A 227 -3.34 -19.87 13.86
N GLN A 228 -4.44 -20.44 13.36
CA GLN A 228 -4.42 -21.52 12.37
C GLN A 228 -4.08 -21.02 10.95
N LEU A 229 -4.35 -19.73 10.67
CA LEU A 229 -4.04 -19.09 9.39
C LEU A 229 -2.59 -18.56 9.32
N LYS A 230 -1.81 -18.67 10.41
CA LYS A 230 -0.39 -18.26 10.41
C LYS A 230 0.46 -19.21 9.57
N TYR A 231 1.34 -18.66 8.74
CA TYR A 231 2.39 -19.42 8.08
C TYR A 231 3.48 -19.80 9.09
N ARG A 232 3.88 -21.09 9.12
CA ARG A 232 4.82 -21.63 10.13
C ARG A 232 6.21 -20.97 10.12
N ASN A 233 6.68 -20.55 8.96
CA ASN A 233 8.02 -19.97 8.76
C ASN A 233 7.94 -18.54 8.23
N ALA A 234 6.88 -17.81 8.59
CA ALA A 234 6.77 -16.42 8.21
C ALA A 234 7.84 -15.56 8.89
N GLU A 235 8.36 -14.58 8.15
CA GLU A 235 9.14 -13.50 8.76
C GLU A 235 8.30 -12.73 9.78
N PRO A 236 8.91 -12.19 10.85
CA PRO A 236 8.20 -11.34 11.80
C PRO A 236 7.48 -10.17 11.10
N GLY A 237 6.19 -10.00 11.40
CA GLY A 237 5.32 -9.02 10.73
C GLY A 237 4.65 -9.51 9.44
N CYS A 238 4.96 -10.73 8.99
CA CYS A 238 4.42 -11.41 7.79
C CYS A 238 3.72 -12.73 8.13
N GLU A 239 3.30 -12.90 9.38
CA GLU A 239 2.69 -14.14 9.92
C GLU A 239 1.52 -14.63 9.07
N TYR A 240 0.79 -13.70 8.42
CA TYR A 240 -0.36 -14.00 7.57
C TYR A 240 -0.12 -13.65 6.09
N GLY A 241 1.14 -13.40 5.70
CA GLY A 241 1.54 -12.96 4.36
C GLY A 241 1.47 -11.45 4.18
N ASP A 242 1.14 -11.01 2.97
CA ASP A 242 1.00 -9.58 2.68
C ASP A 242 -0.25 -9.01 3.38
N LYS A 243 -0.11 -7.86 4.03
CA LYS A 243 -1.20 -7.15 4.73
C LYS A 243 -2.25 -6.62 3.76
N ASP A 244 -1.84 -6.27 2.55
CA ASP A 244 -2.70 -5.80 1.46
C ASP A 244 -2.56 -6.70 0.23
N PRO A 245 -3.22 -7.87 0.19
CA PRO A 245 -3.08 -8.83 -0.91
C PRO A 245 -3.61 -8.30 -2.25
N ALA A 246 -4.39 -7.22 -2.28
CA ALA A 246 -4.87 -6.62 -3.52
C ALA A 246 -3.82 -5.70 -4.16
N ARG A 247 -3.09 -4.93 -3.33
CA ARG A 247 -2.07 -3.99 -3.80
C ARG A 247 -0.72 -4.64 -4.05
N CYS A 248 -0.32 -5.62 -3.25
CA CYS A 248 1.03 -6.18 -3.29
C CYS A 248 1.41 -6.92 -4.58
N PRO A 249 0.50 -7.61 -5.31
CA PRO A 249 0.87 -8.26 -6.58
C PRO A 249 1.32 -7.31 -7.70
N VAL A 250 1.00 -6.01 -7.62
CA VAL A 250 1.27 -5.03 -8.67
C VAL A 250 2.38 -4.04 -8.33
N ILE A 251 3.03 -4.16 -7.16
CA ILE A 251 4.14 -3.27 -6.81
C ILE A 251 5.39 -3.64 -7.62
N GLN A 252 6.24 -2.65 -7.89
CA GLN A 252 7.56 -2.88 -8.45
C GLN A 252 8.56 -3.23 -7.34
N ALA A 253 9.61 -3.98 -7.66
CA ALA A 253 10.64 -4.37 -6.69
C ALA A 253 11.29 -3.15 -6.01
N SER A 254 11.51 -2.06 -6.75
CA SER A 254 12.01 -0.79 -6.22
C SER A 254 11.14 -0.20 -5.10
N SER A 255 9.83 -0.50 -5.09
CA SER A 255 8.92 -0.02 -4.05
C SER A 255 9.23 -0.62 -2.67
N CYS A 256 9.89 -1.77 -2.62
CA CYS A 256 10.31 -2.44 -1.38
C CYS A 256 11.45 -1.73 -0.64
N TYR A 257 12.12 -0.75 -1.26
CA TYR A 257 13.04 0.13 -0.53
C TYR A 257 12.30 1.13 0.39
N SER A 258 11.00 1.32 0.22
CA SER A 258 10.18 2.08 1.17
C SER A 258 9.78 1.20 2.36
N PRO A 259 10.12 1.57 3.61
CA PRO A 259 9.80 0.76 4.80
C PRO A 259 8.30 0.47 4.95
N ASN A 260 7.44 1.41 4.56
CA ASN A 260 5.98 1.23 4.64
C ASN A 260 5.50 0.17 3.64
N THR A 261 5.94 0.26 2.38
CA THR A 261 5.60 -0.76 1.37
C THR A 261 6.19 -2.11 1.76
N ALA A 262 7.43 -2.15 2.26
CA ALA A 262 8.05 -3.37 2.74
C ALA A 262 7.27 -4.01 3.90
N SER A 263 6.70 -3.22 4.83
CA SER A 263 5.89 -3.75 5.93
C SER A 263 4.51 -4.25 5.50
N ILE A 264 3.91 -3.62 4.48
CA ILE A 264 2.58 -3.98 3.97
C ILE A 264 2.68 -5.19 3.03
N CYS A 265 3.68 -5.20 2.15
CA CYS A 265 3.90 -6.20 1.10
C CYS A 265 5.09 -7.09 1.40
N CYS A 266 5.20 -7.52 2.65
CA CYS A 266 6.43 -8.09 3.16
C CYS A 266 6.76 -9.46 2.56
N ASN A 267 5.76 -10.32 2.29
CA ASN A 267 5.98 -11.59 1.60
C ASN A 267 6.36 -11.35 0.12
N THR A 268 5.74 -10.36 -0.52
CA THR A 268 6.13 -9.96 -1.88
C THR A 268 7.54 -9.40 -1.95
N CYS A 269 7.93 -8.53 -1.02
CA CYS A 269 9.28 -7.99 -0.94
C CYS A 269 10.31 -9.07 -0.60
N ALA A 270 10.01 -10.04 0.27
CA ALA A 270 10.87 -11.18 0.55
C ALA A 270 11.18 -12.00 -0.73
N ARG A 271 10.19 -12.19 -1.61
CA ARG A 271 10.40 -12.84 -2.92
C ARG A 271 11.35 -12.04 -3.82
N PHE A 272 11.17 -10.72 -3.91
CA PHE A 272 12.11 -9.87 -4.65
C PHE A 272 13.52 -9.93 -4.04
N LYS A 273 13.63 -9.96 -2.70
CA LYS A 273 14.91 -10.09 -1.99
C LYS A 273 15.67 -11.36 -2.37
N GLN A 274 14.97 -12.48 -2.40
CA GLN A 274 15.54 -13.78 -2.80
C GLN A 274 15.99 -13.79 -4.27
N GLN A 275 15.31 -13.04 -5.14
CA GLN A 275 15.65 -12.97 -6.56
C GLN A 275 17.00 -12.27 -6.83
N TYR A 276 17.37 -11.25 -6.06
CA TYR A 276 18.59 -10.47 -6.29
C TYR A 276 19.74 -10.81 -5.36
N ASN A 277 19.46 -11.09 -4.08
CA ASN A 277 20.43 -11.55 -3.07
C ASN A 277 21.76 -10.75 -3.03
N GLN A 278 21.69 -9.43 -3.22
CA GLN A 278 22.87 -8.56 -3.19
C GLN A 278 22.71 -7.51 -2.07
N PRO A 279 23.64 -7.41 -1.11
CA PRO A 279 23.59 -6.40 -0.05
C PRO A 279 23.54 -4.97 -0.63
N GLY A 280 22.61 -4.14 -0.14
CA GLY A 280 22.36 -2.77 -0.63
C GLY A 280 21.62 -2.68 -1.98
N CYS A 281 21.38 -3.83 -2.62
CA CYS A 281 20.67 -3.98 -3.88
C CYS A 281 19.64 -5.12 -3.79
N GLU A 282 19.03 -5.29 -2.62
CA GLU A 282 18.23 -6.45 -2.26
C GLU A 282 17.05 -6.64 -3.21
N TYR A 283 16.52 -5.56 -3.78
CA TYR A 283 15.38 -5.59 -4.69
C TYR A 283 15.75 -5.18 -6.12
N GLY A 284 17.05 -5.13 -6.45
CA GLY A 284 17.55 -4.59 -7.72
C GLY A 284 17.65 -3.06 -7.70
N ASP A 285 17.55 -2.44 -8.88
CA ASP A 285 17.67 -0.98 -9.02
C ASP A 285 16.55 -0.24 -8.25
N LYS A 286 16.94 0.82 -7.52
CA LYS A 286 16.04 1.68 -6.74
C LYS A 286 15.20 2.60 -7.62
N ASP A 287 15.74 3.00 -8.78
CA ASP A 287 15.04 3.79 -9.79
C ASP A 287 14.99 3.03 -11.13
N PRO A 288 13.95 2.22 -11.37
CA PRO A 288 13.86 1.42 -12.60
C PRO A 288 13.64 2.28 -13.86
N VAL A 289 13.32 3.56 -13.72
CA VAL A 289 13.10 4.47 -14.86
C VAL A 289 14.42 5.12 -15.28
N GLN A 290 15.22 5.59 -14.32
CA GLN A 290 16.49 6.24 -14.61
C GLN A 290 17.63 5.26 -14.91
N CYS A 291 17.66 4.10 -14.25
CA CYS A 291 18.81 3.20 -14.36
C CYS A 291 19.06 2.63 -15.77
N PRO A 292 18.05 2.29 -16.59
CA PRO A 292 18.28 1.82 -17.95
C PRO A 292 18.98 2.81 -18.89
N ILE A 293 18.96 4.12 -18.58
CA ILE A 293 19.47 5.18 -19.46
C ILE A 293 20.78 5.82 -18.96
N ILE A 294 21.34 5.37 -17.83
CA ILE A 294 22.63 5.88 -17.35
C ILE A 294 23.77 5.44 -18.27
N GLN A 295 24.80 6.28 -18.38
CA GLN A 295 26.05 5.89 -18.99
C GLN A 295 26.91 5.11 -17.98
N ALA A 296 27.79 4.23 -18.46
CA ALA A 296 28.67 3.44 -17.59
C ALA A 296 29.54 4.32 -16.68
N SER A 297 30.01 5.46 -17.20
CA SER A 297 30.77 6.44 -16.42
C SER A 297 30.00 6.98 -15.20
N ASN A 298 28.67 7.01 -15.22
CA ASN A 298 27.87 7.44 -14.07
C ASN A 298 27.99 6.48 -12.88
N CYS A 299 28.32 5.20 -13.09
CA CYS A 299 28.49 4.21 -12.02
C CYS A 299 29.74 4.43 -11.16
N TYR A 300 30.65 5.34 -11.55
CA TYR A 300 31.73 5.79 -10.67
C TYR A 300 31.22 6.73 -9.56
N SER A 301 30.03 7.33 -9.70
CA SER A 301 29.38 8.09 -8.63
C SER A 301 28.79 7.13 -7.60
N PRO A 302 29.16 7.19 -6.30
CA PRO A 302 28.61 6.31 -5.28
C PRO A 302 27.08 6.40 -5.16
N ASN A 303 26.49 7.58 -5.39
CA ASN A 303 25.05 7.75 -5.34
C ASN A 303 24.36 7.01 -6.49
N THR A 304 24.87 7.15 -7.72
CA THR A 304 24.34 6.43 -8.88
C THR A 304 24.55 4.93 -8.73
N ALA A 305 25.71 4.49 -8.25
CA ALA A 305 25.98 3.08 -7.99
C ALA A 305 25.03 2.49 -6.94
N ASN A 306 24.63 3.27 -5.93
CA ASN A 306 23.67 2.86 -4.92
C ASN A 306 22.21 2.83 -5.44
N ILE A 307 21.83 3.75 -6.33
CA ILE A 307 20.49 3.81 -6.92
C ILE A 307 20.34 2.74 -8.02
N CYS A 308 21.35 2.61 -8.88
CA CYS A 308 21.38 1.75 -10.04
C CYS A 308 22.30 0.54 -9.86
N CYS A 309 22.26 -0.05 -8.68
CA CYS A 309 23.19 -1.09 -8.26
C CYS A 309 23.20 -2.34 -9.15
N LYS A 310 22.05 -2.80 -9.64
CA LYS A 310 21.95 -3.95 -10.55
C LYS A 310 22.47 -3.56 -11.94
N THR A 311 22.07 -2.39 -12.42
CA THR A 311 22.54 -1.89 -13.73
C THR A 311 24.06 -1.67 -13.72
N CYS A 312 24.61 -1.05 -12.68
CA CYS A 312 26.04 -0.88 -12.52
C CYS A 312 26.75 -2.23 -12.38
N ALA A 313 26.25 -3.19 -11.60
CA ALA A 313 26.86 -4.53 -11.54
C ALA A 313 26.96 -5.20 -12.92
N ARG A 314 25.92 -5.07 -13.76
CA ARG A 314 25.95 -5.54 -15.15
C ARG A 314 26.98 -4.81 -16.00
N LEU A 315 27.03 -3.48 -15.93
CA LEU A 315 28.02 -2.67 -16.65
C LEU A 315 29.45 -3.01 -16.19
N LYS A 316 29.64 -3.29 -14.89
CA LYS A 316 30.92 -3.73 -14.34
C LYS A 316 31.44 -5.02 -14.96
N GLN A 317 30.55 -6.00 -15.14
CA GLN A 317 30.86 -7.27 -15.79
C GLN A 317 31.20 -7.10 -17.27
N GLN A 318 30.65 -6.08 -17.94
CA GLN A 318 30.89 -5.81 -19.35
C GLN A 318 32.33 -5.34 -19.64
N TYR A 319 32.92 -4.50 -18.77
CA TYR A 319 34.28 -3.98 -18.99
C TYR A 319 35.36 -4.82 -18.29
N ASN A 320 35.08 -5.32 -17.08
CA ASN A 320 35.94 -6.23 -16.30
C ASN A 320 37.43 -5.85 -16.23
N GLN A 321 37.74 -4.55 -16.17
CA GLN A 321 39.12 -4.04 -16.09
C GLN A 321 39.36 -3.39 -14.72
N PRO A 322 40.37 -3.81 -13.94
CA PRO A 322 40.67 -3.22 -12.63
C PRO A 322 40.94 -1.71 -12.71
N GLY A 323 40.24 -0.93 -11.88
CA GLY A 323 40.32 0.53 -11.88
C GLY A 323 39.55 1.22 -13.00
N CYS A 324 38.89 0.42 -13.85
CA CYS A 324 38.20 0.79 -15.09
C CYS A 324 36.91 -0.01 -15.23
N GLU A 325 36.29 -0.28 -14.09
CA GLU A 325 35.20 -1.22 -13.95
C GLU A 325 34.04 -0.88 -14.85
N TYR A 326 33.85 0.40 -15.19
CA TYR A 326 32.76 0.88 -16.03
C TYR A 326 33.25 1.56 -17.32
N GLY A 327 34.47 1.23 -17.77
CA GLY A 327 35.15 1.92 -18.86
C GLY A 327 35.85 3.18 -18.39
N ASP A 328 35.94 4.20 -19.25
CA ASP A 328 36.56 5.48 -18.89
C ASP A 328 35.80 6.17 -17.75
N LYS A 329 36.56 6.71 -16.80
CA LYS A 329 36.03 7.56 -15.73
C LYS A 329 35.59 8.90 -16.31
N PRO A 330 34.59 9.57 -15.71
CA PRO A 330 34.23 10.94 -16.07
C PRO A 330 35.47 11.83 -16.03
N ALA A 331 35.84 12.36 -17.19
CA ALA A 331 37.01 13.19 -17.40
C ALA A 331 36.62 14.44 -18.16
N GLN A 332 37.22 15.57 -17.78
CA GLN A 332 37.13 16.80 -18.53
C GLN A 332 38.55 17.33 -18.72
N PHE A 333 39.04 17.27 -19.95
CA PHE A 333 40.34 17.80 -20.33
C PHE A 333 40.14 19.16 -20.99
N TYR A 334 40.67 20.21 -20.36
CA TYR A 334 40.69 21.54 -20.96
C TYR A 334 41.87 21.65 -21.92
N ALA A 335 41.54 21.85 -23.19
CA ALA A 335 42.50 21.96 -24.28
C ALA A 335 42.49 23.40 -24.80
N PRO A 336 43.60 24.16 -24.71
CA PRO A 336 43.68 25.50 -25.29
C PRO A 336 43.30 25.46 -26.77
N GLY A 337 42.37 26.33 -27.18
CA GLY A 337 41.83 26.38 -28.55
C GLY A 337 40.54 25.59 -28.78
N TYR A 338 40.16 24.69 -27.87
CA TYR A 338 38.87 24.00 -27.90
C TYR A 338 38.01 24.59 -26.79
N GLY A 339 37.02 25.41 -27.15
CA GLY A 339 36.17 26.15 -26.20
C GLY A 339 35.26 25.28 -25.31
N TYR A 340 35.51 23.98 -25.21
CA TYR A 340 34.75 23.01 -24.43
C TYR A 340 35.69 21.93 -23.86
N PRO A 341 35.36 21.35 -22.69
CA PRO A 341 36.12 20.24 -22.14
C PRO A 341 36.00 19.00 -23.05
N LEU A 342 37.12 18.36 -23.34
CA LEU A 342 37.17 17.10 -24.08
C LEU A 342 36.98 15.92 -23.13
N ASP A 343 36.26 14.90 -23.59
CA ASP A 343 36.26 13.58 -22.95
C ASP A 343 37.54 12.80 -23.30
N CYS A 344 37.67 11.58 -22.81
CA CYS A 344 38.85 10.75 -23.07
C CYS A 344 39.10 10.50 -24.55
N ARG A 345 38.04 10.20 -25.32
CA ARG A 345 38.15 9.95 -26.76
C ARG A 345 38.58 11.19 -27.53
N GLY A 346 37.96 12.34 -27.25
CA GLY A 346 38.30 13.62 -27.86
C GLY A 346 39.72 14.05 -27.50
N TYR A 347 40.12 13.89 -26.24
CA TYR A 347 41.46 14.22 -25.78
C TYR A 347 42.54 13.39 -26.48
N ILE A 348 42.38 12.06 -26.54
CA ILE A 348 43.32 11.18 -27.24
C ILE A 348 43.31 11.43 -28.74
N SER A 349 42.16 11.75 -29.35
CA SER A 349 42.07 12.09 -30.77
C SER A 349 42.81 13.37 -31.12
N VAL A 350 42.83 14.38 -30.25
CA VAL A 350 43.47 15.68 -30.51
C VAL A 350 44.96 15.64 -30.19
N PHE A 351 45.35 14.99 -29.09
CA PHE A 351 46.72 15.04 -28.57
C PHE A 351 47.54 13.76 -28.78
N GLY A 352 46.94 12.73 -29.38
CA GLY A 352 47.58 11.47 -29.72
C GLY A 352 47.63 10.45 -28.57
N VAL A 353 47.87 9.19 -28.95
CA VAL A 353 47.91 8.03 -28.04
C VAL A 353 49.06 8.08 -27.03
N ASP A 354 50.10 8.86 -27.29
CA ASP A 354 51.21 9.05 -26.34
C ASP A 354 50.75 9.63 -24.99
N ARG A 355 49.61 10.33 -24.96
CA ARG A 355 49.01 10.80 -23.70
C ARG A 355 48.60 9.68 -22.75
N CYS A 356 48.39 8.46 -23.25
CA CYS A 356 48.12 7.30 -22.41
C CYS A 356 49.32 6.87 -21.55
N LYS A 357 50.53 7.34 -21.85
CA LYS A 357 51.71 7.13 -21.00
C LYS A 357 51.64 7.95 -19.71
N GLU A 358 50.89 9.05 -19.69
CA GLU A 358 50.71 9.87 -18.49
C GLU A 358 49.84 9.15 -17.46
N ASN A 359 50.28 9.09 -16.20
CA ASN A 359 49.58 8.35 -15.14
C ASN A 359 48.13 8.84 -14.94
N ARG A 360 47.91 10.16 -14.97
CA ARG A 360 46.57 10.74 -14.83
C ARG A 360 45.65 10.31 -15.97
N THR A 361 46.08 10.46 -17.22
CA THR A 361 45.30 10.10 -18.40
C THR A 361 45.03 8.60 -18.43
N ARG A 362 46.03 7.77 -18.15
CA ARG A 362 45.89 6.31 -18.07
C ARG A 362 44.85 5.87 -17.04
N ASN A 363 44.82 6.49 -15.86
CA ASN A 363 43.91 6.09 -14.77
C ASN A 363 42.45 6.51 -14.98
N VAL A 364 42.23 7.53 -15.82
CA VAL A 364 40.90 8.10 -16.09
C VAL A 364 40.37 7.58 -17.43
N CYS A 365 41.21 7.56 -18.46
CA CYS A 365 40.91 7.14 -19.83
C CYS A 365 41.37 5.72 -20.13
N CYS A 366 41.30 4.85 -19.12
CA CYS A 366 41.91 3.53 -19.22
C CYS A 366 41.28 2.61 -20.26
N PHE A 367 39.98 2.74 -20.55
CA PHE A 367 39.35 1.93 -21.60
C PHE A 367 39.77 2.43 -22.97
N THR A 368 39.74 3.76 -23.20
CA THR A 368 40.25 4.36 -24.42
C THR A 368 41.74 4.02 -24.63
N CYS A 369 42.56 4.12 -23.57
CA CYS A 369 43.98 3.83 -23.64
C CYS A 369 44.33 2.35 -23.77
N ALA A 370 43.48 1.42 -23.34
CA ALA A 370 43.71 -0.01 -23.52
C ALA A 370 43.44 -0.49 -24.95
N GLY A 371 42.70 0.29 -25.75
CA GLY A 371 42.43 -0.02 -27.15
C GLY A 371 43.53 0.38 -28.14
N HIS A 372 44.62 0.97 -27.64
CA HIS A 372 45.78 1.44 -28.41
C HIS A 372 47.05 0.80 -27.88
#